data_AF-A0A931ZE57-F1
#
_entry.id   AF-A0A931ZE57-F1
#
_cell.length_a   1.000
_cell.length_b   1.000
_cell.length_c   1.000
_cell.angle_alpha   90.00
_cell.angle_beta   90.00
_cell.angle_gamma   90.00
#
_symmetry.space_group_name_H-M   'P 1'
#
loop_
_entity.id
_entity.type
_entity.pdbx_description
1 polymer ?
#
loop_
_entity_poly.entity_id
_entity_poly.type
_entity_poly.pdbx_seq_one_letter_code
_entity_poly.pdbx_strand_id
1 'polypeptide(L)'
;MHVLSGKDAVFFPASRDYKRLGTGNTGPNTGGMGAITSAEFGRFWMDGIRERIANPVLLALRERGSPFVGCFYPGIMLTRNGPMALDLNA
;
A
#
# COMPACT_ATOMS: atom_id res chain seq x y z
N MET A 1 3.46 1.10 -1.94
CA MET A 1 2.80 1.01 -3.26
C MET A 1 1.87 2.18 -3.33
N HIS A 2 1.92 2.97 -4.39
CA HIS A 2 0.97 4.04 -4.60
C HIS A 2 0.10 3.65 -5.79
N VAL A 3 -1.18 4.02 -5.75
CA VAL A 3 -2.11 3.78 -6.86
C VAL A 3 -2.63 5.12 -7.32
N LEU A 4 -2.24 5.56 -8.52
CA LEU A 4 -2.87 6.72 -9.15
C LEU A 4 -4.05 6.21 -9.97
N SER A 5 -5.27 6.53 -9.55
CA SER A 5 -6.47 6.16 -10.29
C SER A 5 -7.03 7.37 -11.04
N GLY A 6 -7.34 7.17 -12.31
CA GLY A 6 -8.17 8.02 -13.16
C GLY A 6 -9.16 7.12 -13.92
N LYS A 7 -9.04 7.05 -15.25
CA LYS A 7 -9.65 5.94 -16.03
C LYS A 7 -8.90 4.62 -15.86
N ASP A 8 -7.61 4.68 -15.59
CA ASP A 8 -6.70 3.55 -15.39
C ASP A 8 -5.94 3.69 -14.06
N ALA A 9 -5.37 2.58 -13.57
CA ALA A 9 -4.58 2.55 -12.34
C ALA A 9 -3.09 2.34 -12.64
N VAL A 10 -2.23 3.23 -12.14
CA VAL A 10 -0.77 3.07 -12.21
C VAL A 10 -0.21 2.70 -10.84
N PHE A 11 0.65 1.67 -10.82
CA PHE A 11 1.22 1.11 -9.60
C PHE A 11 2.70 1.47 -9.43
N PHE A 12 3.01 2.20 -8.37
CA PHE A 12 4.38 2.53 -8.00
C PHE A 12 5.09 1.37 -7.27
N PRO A 13 6.44 1.36 -7.25
CA PRO A 13 7.21 0.38 -6.49
C PRO A 13 6.78 0.27 -5.02
N ALA A 14 6.99 -0.92 -4.44
CA ALA A 14 6.78 -1.12 -3.02
C ALA A 14 7.86 -0.41 -2.20
N SER A 15 7.46 0.18 -1.08
CA SER A 15 8.33 0.82 -0.11
C SER A 15 8.08 0.22 1.27
N ARG A 16 9.08 0.32 2.15
CA ARG A 16 8.97 0.00 3.56
C ARG A 16 9.20 1.27 4.38
N ASP A 17 8.27 1.57 5.25
CA ASP A 17 8.31 2.71 6.17
C ASP A 17 8.74 2.25 7.58
N TYR A 18 9.58 3.04 8.23
CA TYR A 18 10.10 2.77 9.56
C TYR A 18 9.41 3.67 10.58
N LYS A 19 8.38 3.15 11.25
CA LYS A 19 7.56 3.97 12.17
C LYS A 19 8.14 4.11 13.58
N ARG A 20 9.08 3.26 14.00
CA ARG A 20 9.60 3.25 15.39
C ARG A 20 10.73 4.26 15.58
N LEU A 21 10.65 5.05 16.66
CA LEU A 21 11.63 6.08 16.98
C LEU A 21 13.03 5.52 17.27
N GLY A 22 13.11 4.36 17.92
CA GLY A 22 14.36 3.73 18.35
C GLY A 22 14.91 2.75 17.32
N THR A 23 16.25 2.62 17.31
CA THR A 23 16.97 1.62 16.51
C THR A 23 16.49 0.20 16.83
N GLY A 24 16.48 -0.68 15.82
CA GLY A 24 16.02 -2.06 16.00
C GLY A 24 14.51 -2.19 16.18
N ASN A 25 13.72 -1.23 15.66
CA ASN A 25 12.26 -1.23 15.75
C ASN A 25 11.74 -1.10 17.21
N THR A 26 12.39 -0.27 18.02
CA THR A 26 12.10 -0.07 19.45
C THR A 26 11.48 1.31 19.74
N GLY A 27 10.93 1.51 20.94
CA GLY A 27 10.33 2.78 21.34
C GLY A 27 8.93 3.05 20.76
N PRO A 28 8.38 4.27 20.95
CA PRO A 28 7.03 4.60 20.51
C PRO A 28 6.90 4.61 18.98
N ASN A 29 5.66 4.47 18.50
CA ASN A 29 5.33 4.70 17.10
C ASN A 29 5.37 6.21 16.81
N THR A 30 5.83 6.55 15.62
CA THR A 30 5.86 7.90 15.04
C THR A 30 5.09 7.90 13.72
N GLY A 31 4.97 9.07 13.09
CA GLY A 31 4.44 9.17 11.72
C GLY A 31 5.33 8.54 10.64
N GLY A 32 6.61 8.29 10.96
CA GLY A 32 7.62 7.75 10.04
C GLY A 32 8.99 8.38 10.30
N MET A 33 9.99 7.55 10.57
CA MET A 33 11.40 7.95 10.73
C MET A 33 12.17 7.93 9.42
N GLY A 34 11.58 7.36 8.36
CA GLY A 34 12.17 7.24 7.04
C GLY A 34 11.60 6.04 6.29
N ALA A 35 11.81 6.03 4.97
CA ALA A 35 11.34 4.96 4.10
C ALA A 35 12.42 4.55 3.10
N ILE A 36 12.40 3.28 2.69
CA ILE A 36 13.28 2.74 1.65
C ILE A 36 12.48 2.01 0.58
N THR A 37 12.96 2.07 -0.65
CA THR A 37 12.42 1.34 -1.80
C THR A 37 13.53 0.49 -2.44
N SER A 38 13.17 -0.69 -2.96
CA SER A 38 14.07 -1.61 -3.66
C SER A 38 13.27 -2.45 -4.65
N ALA A 39 13.90 -2.83 -5.76
CA ALA A 39 13.32 -3.73 -6.76
C ALA A 39 13.03 -5.15 -6.21
N GLU A 40 13.55 -5.49 -5.04
CA GLU A 40 13.23 -6.76 -4.36
C GLU A 40 11.96 -6.66 -3.52
N PHE A 41 11.57 -5.45 -3.09
CA PHE A 41 10.40 -5.29 -2.25
C PHE A 41 9.12 -5.62 -3.00
N GLY A 42 8.33 -6.48 -2.37
CA GLY A 42 7.04 -6.87 -2.92
C GLY A 42 7.12 -7.67 -4.22
N ARG A 43 8.30 -8.01 -4.77
CA ARG A 43 8.43 -8.70 -6.07
C ARG A 43 7.48 -9.89 -6.22
N PHE A 44 7.35 -10.70 -5.17
CA PHE A 44 6.46 -11.87 -5.16
C PHE A 44 5.00 -11.57 -4.80
N TRP A 45 4.72 -10.40 -4.24
CA TRP A 45 3.42 -10.05 -3.67
C TRP A 45 2.69 -8.95 -4.44
N MET A 46 3.36 -8.22 -5.34
CA MET A 46 2.80 -7.05 -6.02
C MET A 46 1.52 -7.39 -6.79
N ASP A 47 1.50 -8.49 -7.54
CA ASP A 47 0.32 -8.87 -8.30
C ASP A 47 -0.83 -9.29 -7.37
N GLY A 48 -0.53 -10.05 -6.31
CA GLY A 48 -1.51 -10.38 -5.29
C GLY A 48 -2.08 -9.14 -4.56
N ILE A 49 -1.25 -8.12 -4.30
CA ILE A 49 -1.70 -6.85 -3.72
C ILE A 49 -2.60 -6.09 -4.71
N ARG A 50 -2.22 -6.04 -6.00
CA ARG A 50 -3.03 -5.40 -7.04
C ARG A 50 -4.41 -6.05 -7.14
N GLU A 51 -4.45 -7.36 -7.25
CA GLU A 51 -5.68 -8.13 -7.48
C GLU A 51 -6.58 -8.21 -6.25
N ARG A 52 -6.02 -8.35 -5.05
CA ARG A 52 -6.80 -8.56 -3.82
C ARG A 52 -7.16 -7.29 -3.09
N ILE A 53 -6.42 -6.20 -3.32
CA ILE A 53 -6.56 -4.97 -2.52
C ILE A 53 -6.85 -3.79 -3.44
N ALA A 54 -5.94 -3.43 -4.35
CA ALA A 54 -6.08 -2.17 -5.08
C ALA A 54 -7.25 -2.18 -6.09
N ASN A 55 -7.33 -3.20 -6.94
CA ASN A 55 -8.37 -3.28 -7.96
C ASN A 55 -9.79 -3.40 -7.36
N PRO A 56 -10.04 -4.23 -6.33
CA PRO A 56 -11.35 -4.30 -5.68
C PRO A 56 -11.78 -2.97 -5.05
N VAL A 57 -10.86 -2.24 -4.42
CA VAL A 57 -11.16 -0.92 -3.84
C VAL A 57 -11.60 0.07 -4.93
N LEU A 58 -10.83 0.16 -6.02
CA LEU A 58 -11.15 1.06 -7.14
C LEU A 58 -12.47 0.68 -7.82
N LEU A 59 -12.71 -0.62 -8.03
CA LEU A 59 -13.95 -1.11 -8.62
C LEU A 59 -15.16 -0.76 -7.74
N ALA A 60 -15.08 -1.03 -6.44
CA ALA A 60 -16.16 -0.74 -5.51
C ALA A 60 -16.49 0.76 -5.43
N LEU A 61 -15.47 1.62 -5.45
CA LEU A 61 -15.66 3.07 -5.48
C LEU A 61 -16.32 3.55 -6.77
N ARG A 62 -15.95 2.97 -7.91
CA ARG A 62 -16.60 3.24 -9.20
C ARG A 62 -18.06 2.79 -9.21
N GLU A 63 -18.35 1.59 -8.73
CA GLU A 63 -19.72 1.04 -8.67
C GLU A 63 -20.63 1.84 -7.74
N ARG A 64 -20.08 2.48 -6.70
CA ARG A 64 -20.80 3.38 -5.80
C ARG A 64 -21.03 4.78 -6.37
N GLY A 65 -20.59 5.05 -7.59
CA GLY A 65 -20.69 6.38 -8.21
C GLY A 65 -19.71 7.42 -7.63
N SER A 66 -18.71 6.96 -6.88
CA SER A 66 -17.67 7.80 -6.26
C SER A 66 -16.28 7.39 -6.76
N PRO A 67 -15.98 7.48 -8.07
CA PRO A 67 -14.71 7.04 -8.61
C PRO A 67 -13.54 7.78 -7.96
N PHE A 68 -12.53 7.03 -7.53
CA PHE A 68 -11.36 7.62 -6.91
C PHE A 68 -10.45 8.25 -7.96
N VAL A 69 -10.12 9.53 -7.75
CA VAL A 69 -9.11 10.25 -8.55
C VAL A 69 -8.06 10.81 -7.60
N GLY A 70 -6.84 10.28 -7.70
CA GLY A 70 -5.76 10.65 -6.79
C GLY A 70 -4.82 9.49 -6.53
N CYS A 71 -3.99 9.67 -5.51
CA CYS A 71 -3.02 8.68 -5.06
C CYS A 71 -3.50 8.08 -3.74
N PHE A 72 -3.61 6.75 -3.66
CA PHE A 72 -3.73 6.10 -2.35
C PHE A 72 -2.55 5.17 -2.06
N TYR A 73 -2.19 5.09 -0.79
CA TYR A 73 -1.12 4.29 -0.23
C TYR A 73 -1.70 3.24 0.72
N PRO A 74 -1.89 1.99 0.27
CA PRO A 74 -2.29 0.91 1.15
C PRO A 74 -1.10 0.48 2.01
N GLY A 75 -1.24 0.54 3.33
CA GLY A 75 -0.31 -0.14 4.23
C GLY A 75 -0.56 -1.64 4.15
N ILE A 76 0.45 -2.39 3.74
CA ILE A 76 0.33 -3.84 3.53
C ILE A 76 1.00 -4.59 4.67
N MET A 77 0.27 -5.52 5.27
CA MET A 77 0.80 -6.54 6.15
C MET A 77 0.91 -7.86 5.39
N LEU A 78 2.11 -8.45 5.35
CA LEU A 78 2.30 -9.80 4.79
C LEU A 78 1.97 -10.83 5.85
N THR A 79 0.94 -11.63 5.62
CA THR A 79 0.49 -12.66 6.56
C THR A 79 0.70 -14.06 5.98
N ARG A 80 0.48 -15.10 6.80
CA ARG A 80 0.50 -16.50 6.34
C ARG A 80 -0.55 -16.78 5.25
N ASN A 81 -1.62 -15.99 5.18
CA ASN A 81 -2.70 -16.14 4.19
C ASN A 81 -2.52 -15.23 2.96
N GLY A 82 -1.37 -14.55 2.86
CA GLY A 82 -1.05 -13.58 1.82
C GLY A 82 -1.13 -12.12 2.30
N PRO A 83 -1.02 -11.17 1.35
CA PRO A 83 -1.01 -9.74 1.65
C PRO A 83 -2.41 -9.26 2.09
N MET A 84 -2.44 -8.49 3.18
CA MET A 84 -3.65 -7.89 3.74
C MET A 84 -3.46 -6.38 3.88
N ALA A 85 -4.51 -5.60 3.62
CA ALA A 85 -4.50 -4.16 3.88
C ALA A 85 -4.65 -3.90 5.39
N LEU A 86 -3.75 -3.09 5.94
CA LEU A 86 -3.84 -2.57 7.30
C LEU A 86 -4.65 -1.27 7.33
N ASP A 87 -4.34 -0.37 6.41
CA ASP A 87 -4.98 0.92 6.22
C ASP A 87 -4.95 1.32 4.73
N LEU A 88 -5.79 2.30 4.37
CA LEU A 88 -5.81 2.94 3.07
C LEU A 88 -5.69 4.45 3.30
N ASN A 89 -4.52 5.01 3.01
CA ASN A 89 -4.28 6.46 3.13
C ASN A 89 -4.44 7.11 1.76
N ALA A 90 -5.23 8.18 1.64
CA ALA A 90 -5.50 8.90 0.41
C ALA A 90 -5.31 10.40 0.60
#